data_AF-A0A7X7AFL6-F1
#
_entry.id   AF-A0A7X7AFL6-F1
#
_cell.length_a   1.000
_cell.length_b   1.000
_cell.length_c   1.000
_cell.angle_alpha   90.00
_cell.angle_beta   90.00
_cell.angle_gamma   90.00
#
_symmetry.space_group_name_H-M   'P 1'
#
loop_
_entity.id
_entity.type
_entity.pdbx_description
1 polymer ?
#
loop_
_entity_poly.entity_id
_entity_poly.type
_entity_poly.pdbx_seq_one_letter_code
_entity_poly.pdbx_strand_id
1 'polypeptide(L)'
;MRCLVLGCGNLLAADDAIGLWVVRYLKELATKKEPADQEASINEFDGQKPSGQAPASGEDPDKLGEVGSDSGQALTASREKKIKLPPGTVVLEVGTPGLNLLNYWAPEDRVILVDAIRSGRPPGTIQRLTLTELLSIERGNNLTVHGLGIIEALELARLTDNLPAELVLIGIEIANEEPFQIGLSPAVERAIVPAAEMVQAELSRFYLS
;
A
#
# COMPACT_ATOMS: atom_id res chain seq x y z
N MET A 1 3.17 1.62 23.96
CA MET A 1 3.86 2.02 22.71
C MET A 1 3.16 1.34 21.55
N ARG A 2 2.48 2.13 20.71
CA ARG A 2 1.76 1.65 19.53
C ARG A 2 2.52 2.10 18.29
N CYS A 3 2.57 1.22 17.28
CA CYS A 3 3.13 1.58 15.98
C CYS A 3 1.98 1.95 15.03
N LEU A 4 2.09 3.10 14.38
CA LEU A 4 1.11 3.63 13.46
C LEU A 4 1.69 3.66 12.05
N VAL A 5 0.94 3.16 11.07
CA VAL A 5 1.22 3.36 9.65
C VAL A 5 0.09 4.18 9.06
N LEU A 6 0.38 5.40 8.63
CA LEU A 6 -0.60 6.34 8.09
C LEU A 6 -0.35 6.53 6.59
N GLY A 7 -1.28 6.07 5.77
CA GLY A 7 -1.25 6.28 4.32
C GLY A 7 -1.95 7.60 3.99
N CYS A 8 -1.19 8.52 3.41
CA CYS A 8 -1.66 9.81 2.95
C CYS A 8 -1.90 9.80 1.42
N GLY A 9 -2.64 10.79 0.94
CA GLY A 9 -2.85 11.02 -0.48
C GLY A 9 -4.30 11.23 -0.89
N ASN A 10 -4.51 11.65 -2.14
CA ASN A 10 -5.82 11.87 -2.74
C ASN A 10 -6.10 10.87 -3.87
N LEU A 11 -7.13 10.03 -3.70
CA LEU A 11 -7.57 9.05 -4.71
C LEU A 11 -8.00 9.68 -6.04
N LEU A 12 -8.32 10.98 -6.03
CA LEU A 12 -8.77 11.74 -7.19
C LEU A 12 -7.62 12.53 -7.85
N ALA A 13 -6.37 12.28 -7.50
CA ALA A 13 -5.20 13.03 -8.00
C ALA A 13 -4.06 12.11 -8.47
N ALA A 14 -4.39 11.11 -9.30
CA ALA A 14 -3.44 10.22 -9.95
C ALA A 14 -2.46 9.55 -8.98
N ASP A 15 -1.14 9.77 -9.16
CA ASP A 15 -0.08 9.16 -8.35
C ASP A 15 -0.10 9.62 -6.89
N ASP A 16 -0.76 10.74 -6.56
CA ASP A 16 -0.91 11.24 -5.19
C ASP A 16 -1.59 10.21 -4.27
N ALA A 17 -2.40 9.33 -4.86
CA ALA A 17 -3.06 8.24 -4.15
C ALA A 17 -2.11 7.17 -3.59
N ILE A 18 -0.82 7.17 -3.95
CA ILE A 18 0.10 6.05 -3.70
C ILE A 18 0.20 5.65 -2.23
N GLY A 19 0.19 6.60 -1.29
CA GLY A 19 0.24 6.29 0.14
C GLY A 19 -0.95 5.45 0.60
N LEU A 20 -2.14 5.72 0.06
CA LEU A 20 -3.36 4.93 0.30
C LEU A 20 -3.25 3.51 -0.28
N TRP A 21 -2.69 3.36 -1.48
CA TRP A 21 -2.51 2.05 -2.11
C TRP A 21 -1.52 1.16 -1.35
N VAL A 22 -0.43 1.74 -0.84
CA VAL A 22 0.54 1.01 -0.02
C VAL A 22 -0.10 0.49 1.27
N VAL A 23 -0.87 1.31 2.00
CA VAL A 23 -1.50 0.86 3.24
C VAL A 23 -2.63 -0.14 3.00
N ARG A 24 -3.35 -0.06 1.88
CA ARG A 24 -4.32 -1.08 1.46
C ARG A 24 -3.64 -2.43 1.24
N TYR A 25 -2.54 -2.43 0.50
CA TYR A 25 -1.73 -3.62 0.27
C TYR A 25 -1.22 -4.25 1.58
N LEU A 26 -0.76 -3.43 2.53
CA LEU A 26 -0.37 -3.90 3.87
C LEU A 26 -1.53 -4.56 4.64
N LYS A 27 -2.74 -3.98 4.59
CA LYS A 27 -3.95 -4.55 5.23
C LYS A 27 -4.37 -5.87 4.61
N GLU A 28 -4.31 -5.99 3.28
CA GLU A 28 -4.62 -7.24 2.57
C GLU A 28 -3.67 -8.37 2.98
N LEU A 29 -2.37 -8.08 3.11
CA LEU A 29 -1.40 -9.09 3.54
C LEU A 29 -1.53 -9.48 5.01
N ALA A 30 -1.96 -8.55 5.87
CA ALA A 30 -2.23 -8.84 7.27
C ALA A 30 -3.49 -9.69 7.50
N THR A 31 -4.43 -9.71 6.54
CA THR A 31 -5.74 -10.37 6.69
C THR A 31 -5.83 -11.74 6.01
N LYS A 32 -4.93 -12.08 5.07
CA LYS A 32 -4.86 -13.44 4.48
C LYS A 32 -4.53 -14.49 5.56
N LYS A 33 -5.58 -15.10 6.15
CA LYS A 33 -5.49 -16.31 6.98
C LYS A 33 -4.92 -17.48 6.15
N GLU A 34 -4.18 -18.37 6.79
CA GLU A 34 -3.87 -19.68 6.21
C GLU A 34 -5.18 -20.42 5.89
N PRO A 35 -5.29 -21.13 4.75
CA PRO A 35 -6.29 -22.17 4.64
C PRO A 35 -6.03 -23.15 5.78
N ALA A 36 -7.01 -23.30 6.67
CA ALA A 36 -6.93 -24.25 7.76
C ALA A 36 -6.65 -25.65 7.18
N ASP A 37 -5.66 -26.33 7.74
CA ASP A 37 -5.47 -27.76 7.59
C ASP A 37 -6.79 -28.46 7.98
N GLN A 38 -7.59 -28.85 6.98
CA GLN A 38 -8.61 -29.87 7.14
C GLN A 38 -8.11 -31.11 6.43
N GLU A 39 -7.25 -31.83 7.14
CA GLU A 39 -7.11 -33.27 6.97
C GLU A 39 -8.48 -33.94 7.18
N ALA A 40 -8.83 -34.77 6.21
CA ALA A 40 -9.48 -36.06 6.35
C ALA A 40 -10.60 -36.21 7.39
N SER A 41 -11.84 -36.18 6.89
CA SER A 41 -12.82 -37.19 7.29
C SER A 41 -13.45 -37.80 6.04
N ILE A 42 -12.81 -38.85 5.57
CA ILE A 42 -13.46 -40.03 5.00
C ILE A 42 -14.79 -40.28 5.72
N ASN A 43 -15.88 -40.31 4.95
CA ASN A 43 -17.00 -41.22 5.22
C ASN A 43 -17.54 -41.67 3.86
N GLU A 44 -17.33 -42.95 3.60
CA GLU A 44 -18.01 -43.73 2.59
C GLU A 44 -19.52 -43.65 2.82
N PHE A 45 -20.29 -43.34 1.76
CA PHE A 45 -21.59 -43.98 1.61
C PHE A 45 -21.96 -44.11 0.13
N ASP A 46 -22.36 -45.33 -0.18
CA ASP A 46 -22.68 -45.98 -1.44
C ASP A 46 -23.96 -45.44 -2.10
N GLY A 47 -24.12 -45.68 -3.41
CA GLY A 47 -25.45 -45.73 -4.01
C GLY A 47 -25.71 -44.96 -5.31
N GLN A 48 -25.57 -45.68 -6.43
CA GLN A 48 -26.40 -45.62 -7.65
C GLN A 48 -26.14 -44.54 -8.72
N LYS A 49 -25.64 -45.03 -9.87
CA LYS A 49 -25.88 -44.47 -11.22
C LYS A 49 -27.38 -44.43 -11.53
N PRO A 50 -27.79 -43.56 -12.47
CA PRO A 50 -28.31 -44.13 -13.70
C PRO A 50 -27.77 -43.49 -14.98
N SER A 51 -27.85 -44.32 -16.01
CA SER A 51 -27.63 -44.16 -17.45
C SER A 51 -28.50 -43.08 -18.11
N GLY A 52 -27.97 -42.45 -19.17
CA GLY A 52 -28.76 -41.72 -20.17
C GLY A 52 -27.92 -41.36 -21.40
N GLN A 53 -28.32 -41.84 -22.57
CA GLN A 53 -27.65 -41.76 -23.87
C GLN A 53 -27.70 -40.37 -24.54
N ALA A 54 -26.72 -40.12 -25.42
CA ALA A 54 -26.73 -39.09 -26.46
C ALA A 54 -27.73 -39.42 -27.61
N PRO A 55 -28.03 -38.48 -28.53
CA PRO A 55 -27.23 -38.45 -29.77
C PRO A 55 -26.99 -37.05 -30.42
N ALA A 56 -26.02 -37.06 -31.36
CA ALA A 56 -25.71 -36.25 -32.56
C ALA A 56 -26.66 -35.09 -32.99
N SER A 57 -26.28 -34.02 -33.69
CA SER A 57 -25.35 -33.81 -34.83
C SER A 57 -25.30 -32.31 -35.22
N GLY A 58 -24.24 -31.83 -35.87
CA GLY A 58 -24.29 -30.61 -36.71
C GLY A 58 -22.94 -29.94 -36.99
N GLU A 59 -22.44 -30.07 -38.21
CA GLU A 59 -21.26 -29.44 -38.86
C GLU A 59 -21.46 -27.90 -38.96
N ASP A 60 -20.45 -27.01 -39.06
CA ASP A 60 -19.44 -26.84 -40.13
C ASP A 60 -18.30 -25.86 -39.69
N PRO A 61 -17.11 -25.86 -40.34
CA PRO A 61 -15.88 -25.16 -39.94
C PRO A 61 -15.64 -23.81 -40.65
N ASP A 62 -14.54 -23.15 -40.30
CA ASP A 62 -13.93 -21.92 -40.88
C ASP A 62 -14.49 -20.55 -40.47
N LYS A 63 -13.77 -19.88 -39.55
CA LYS A 63 -12.93 -18.72 -39.94
C LYS A 63 -11.98 -18.28 -38.82
N LEU A 64 -10.69 -18.38 -39.15
CA LEU A 64 -9.55 -17.81 -38.44
C LEU A 64 -9.66 -16.28 -38.35
N GLY A 65 -9.29 -15.75 -37.18
CA GLY A 65 -9.12 -14.34 -36.90
C GLY A 65 -8.50 -14.18 -35.51
N GLU A 66 -7.22 -14.52 -35.39
CA GLU A 66 -6.42 -14.20 -34.21
C GLU A 66 -6.33 -12.67 -34.06
N VAL A 67 -6.86 -12.15 -32.95
CA VAL A 67 -6.39 -10.91 -32.35
C VAL A 67 -6.24 -11.18 -30.87
N GLY A 68 -5.00 -11.46 -30.47
CA GLY A 68 -4.60 -11.41 -29.08
C GLY A 68 -4.59 -9.95 -28.60
N SER A 69 -5.36 -9.67 -27.55
CA SER A 69 -5.03 -8.60 -26.61
C SER A 69 -5.31 -9.15 -25.22
N ASP A 70 -4.27 -9.79 -24.68
CA ASP A 70 -4.16 -10.27 -23.32
C ASP A 70 -4.20 -9.06 -22.36
N SER A 71 -5.40 -8.58 -22.09
CA SER A 71 -5.69 -7.59 -21.07
C SER A 71 -5.99 -8.32 -19.78
N GLY A 72 -4.93 -8.61 -19.04
CA GLY A 72 -5.03 -9.04 -17.65
C GLY A 72 -4.44 -10.42 -17.40
N GLN A 73 -3.11 -10.46 -17.24
CA GLN A 73 -2.40 -11.33 -16.30
C GLN A 73 -0.89 -11.10 -16.42
N ALA A 74 -0.35 -10.19 -15.60
CA ALA A 74 1.08 -10.19 -15.28
C ALA A 74 1.31 -9.63 -13.86
N LEU A 75 0.64 -10.22 -12.87
CA LEU A 75 1.02 -10.09 -11.47
C LEU A 75 1.06 -11.48 -10.81
N THR A 76 1.64 -12.46 -11.51
CA THR A 76 1.79 -13.84 -11.04
C THR A 76 3.24 -14.29 -11.21
N ALA A 77 4.15 -13.75 -10.40
CA ALA A 77 5.37 -14.44 -9.96
C ALA A 77 6.28 -13.53 -9.11
N SER A 78 5.80 -13.07 -7.96
CA SER A 78 6.70 -12.73 -6.84
C SER A 78 6.22 -13.53 -5.65
N ARG A 79 7.06 -14.47 -5.19
CA ARG A 79 6.84 -15.31 -4.00
C ARG A 79 6.11 -14.48 -2.94
N GLU A 80 4.89 -14.88 -2.59
CA GLU A 80 4.08 -14.23 -1.55
C GLU A 80 4.81 -14.32 -0.20
N LYS A 81 5.74 -13.41 0.06
CA LYS A 81 6.25 -13.19 1.41
C LYS A 81 5.08 -12.62 2.19
N LYS A 82 4.53 -13.42 3.11
CA LYS A 82 3.58 -12.93 4.11
C LYS A 82 4.26 -11.80 4.88
N ILE A 83 3.78 -10.58 4.70
CA ILE A 83 4.16 -9.46 5.55
C ILE A 83 3.49 -9.69 6.90
N LYS A 84 4.28 -10.10 7.90
CA LYS A 84 3.83 -10.10 9.30
C LYS A 84 4.06 -8.70 9.85
N LEU A 85 2.97 -8.03 10.20
CA LEU A 85 3.02 -6.79 10.96
C LEU A 85 3.22 -7.14 12.44
N PRO A 86 4.11 -6.44 13.15
CA PRO A 86 4.26 -6.66 14.58
C PRO A 86 2.94 -6.44 15.38
N PRO A 87 2.73 -7.16 16.51
CA PRO A 87 1.48 -7.08 17.26
C PRO A 87 1.18 -5.67 17.79
N GLY A 88 -0.03 -5.17 17.55
CA GLY A 88 -0.42 -3.81 17.96
C GLY A 88 -0.09 -2.71 16.95
N THR A 89 0.40 -3.08 15.75
CA THR A 89 0.49 -2.14 14.62
C THR A 89 -0.91 -1.73 14.15
N VAL A 90 -1.15 -0.44 14.04
CA VAL A 90 -2.40 0.14 13.51
C VAL A 90 -2.11 0.76 12.16
N VAL A 91 -2.84 0.33 11.12
CA VAL A 91 -2.67 0.79 9.74
C VAL A 91 -3.91 1.56 9.31
N LEU A 92 -3.77 2.84 8.97
CA LEU A 92 -4.86 3.75 8.66
C LEU A 92 -4.68 4.41 7.28
N GLU A 93 -5.80 4.61 6.60
CA GLU A 93 -5.89 5.53 5.45
C GLU A 93 -6.34 6.87 6.01
N VAL A 94 -5.54 7.91 5.85
CA VAL A 94 -5.81 9.24 6.43
C VAL A 94 -6.14 10.30 5.38
N GLY A 95 -5.99 9.97 4.10
CA GLY A 95 -6.28 10.87 2.98
C GLY A 95 -5.35 12.08 2.99
N THR A 96 -5.92 13.29 2.93
CA THR A 96 -5.20 14.56 2.99
C THR A 96 -5.46 15.26 4.33
N PRO A 97 -4.86 14.81 5.46
CA PRO A 97 -5.28 15.24 6.79
C PRO A 97 -4.88 16.69 7.13
N GLY A 98 -3.85 17.25 6.47
CA GLY A 98 -3.33 18.57 6.84
C GLY A 98 -2.90 18.62 8.31
N LEU A 99 -3.28 19.67 9.03
CA LEU A 99 -3.04 19.79 10.47
C LEU A 99 -3.81 18.76 11.32
N ASN A 100 -4.85 18.10 10.79
CA ASN A 100 -5.51 17.02 11.53
C ASN A 100 -4.61 15.79 11.72
N LEU A 101 -3.44 15.77 11.07
CA LEU A 101 -2.45 14.73 11.24
C LEU A 101 -2.01 14.57 12.72
N LEU A 102 -1.97 15.66 13.49
CA LEU A 102 -1.62 15.63 14.93
C LEU A 102 -2.58 14.80 15.78
N ASN A 103 -3.81 14.54 15.31
CA ASN A 103 -4.82 13.82 16.07
C ASN A 103 -4.66 12.29 16.00
N TYR A 104 -3.75 11.77 15.17
CA TYR A 104 -3.59 10.33 14.96
C TYR A 104 -2.62 9.66 15.95
N TRP A 105 -1.69 10.42 16.54
CA TRP A 105 -0.66 9.90 17.43
C TRP A 105 -0.71 10.55 18.81
N ALA A 106 -0.12 9.84 19.77
CA ALA A 106 0.29 10.34 21.08
C ALA A 106 1.83 10.45 21.13
N PRO A 107 2.41 11.23 22.06
CA PRO A 107 3.86 11.40 22.17
C PRO A 107 4.66 10.09 22.35
N GLU A 108 4.06 9.04 22.91
CA GLU A 108 4.68 7.72 23.09
C GLU A 108 4.56 6.78 21.89
N ASP A 109 3.91 7.22 20.80
CA ASP A 109 3.73 6.42 19.60
C ASP A 109 4.94 6.47 18.68
N ARG A 110 5.03 5.48 17.80
CA ARG A 110 5.96 5.48 16.67
C ARG A 110 5.18 5.49 15.37
N VAL A 111 5.53 6.39 14.46
CA VAL A 111 4.71 6.72 13.30
C VAL A 111 5.50 6.51 12.02
N ILE A 112 4.92 5.77 11.09
CA ILE A 112 5.36 5.69 9.69
C ILE A 112 4.31 6.38 8.84
N LEU A 113 4.70 7.49 8.22
CA LEU A 113 3.91 8.13 7.18
C LEU A 113 4.26 7.48 5.85
N VAL A 114 3.27 7.26 5.00
CA VAL A 114 3.46 6.82 3.61
C VAL A 114 2.77 7.81 2.70
N ASP A 115 3.51 8.47 1.83
CA ASP A 115 2.97 9.58 1.05
C ASP A 115 3.63 9.75 -0.32
N ALA A 116 2.94 10.46 -1.20
CA ALA A 116 3.51 10.99 -2.44
C ALA A 116 4.52 12.11 -2.15
N ILE A 117 5.64 12.10 -2.87
CA ILE A 117 6.63 13.18 -2.81
C ILE A 117 7.06 13.59 -4.22
N ARG A 118 7.56 14.82 -4.33
CA ARG A 118 8.36 15.26 -5.47
C ARG A 118 9.72 15.66 -4.96
N SER A 119 10.76 15.05 -5.48
CA SER A 119 12.15 15.31 -5.11
C SER A 119 13.05 15.52 -6.33
N GLY A 120 12.50 15.36 -7.54
CA GLY A 120 13.25 15.38 -8.79
C GLY A 120 13.94 14.06 -9.12
N ARG A 121 13.60 12.98 -8.41
CA ARG A 121 14.07 11.63 -8.72
C ARG A 121 13.18 10.98 -9.79
N PRO A 122 13.56 9.83 -10.36
CA PRO A 122 12.69 9.09 -11.27
C PRO A 122 11.39 8.65 -10.58
N PRO A 123 10.23 8.69 -11.26
CA PRO A 123 8.96 8.22 -10.69
C PRO A 123 9.03 6.77 -10.18
N GLY A 124 8.36 6.51 -9.05
CA GLY A 124 8.42 5.24 -8.33
C GLY A 124 9.64 5.09 -7.41
N THR A 125 10.55 6.08 -7.35
CA THR A 125 11.66 6.07 -6.39
C THR A 125 11.12 6.23 -4.97
N ILE A 126 11.51 5.32 -4.07
CA ILE A 126 11.10 5.33 -2.67
C ILE A 126 12.20 5.95 -1.82
N GLN A 127 11.82 6.81 -0.88
CA GLN A 127 12.72 7.49 0.05
C GLN A 127 12.26 7.30 1.49
N ARG A 128 13.22 7.03 2.37
CA ARG A 128 13.01 7.04 3.81
C ARG A 128 13.56 8.35 4.37
N LEU A 129 12.70 9.17 4.97
CA LEU A 129 13.07 10.43 5.60
C LEU A 129 12.71 10.39 7.08
N THR A 130 13.68 10.63 7.95
CA THR A 130 13.49 10.75 9.40
C THR A 130 12.82 12.07 9.76
N LEU A 131 12.26 12.16 10.97
CA LEU A 131 11.75 13.43 11.52
C LEU A 131 12.77 14.57 11.44
N THR A 132 14.05 14.30 11.74
CA THR A 132 15.11 15.30 11.65
C THR A 132 15.33 15.78 10.22
N GLU A 133 15.37 14.85 9.25
CA GLU A 133 15.49 15.20 7.83
C GLU A 133 14.29 16.01 7.37
N LEU A 134 13.06 15.63 7.77
CA LEU A 134 11.83 16.35 7.43
C LEU A 134 11.83 17.78 7.98
N LEU A 135 12.18 17.97 9.25
CA LEU A 135 12.24 19.28 9.90
C LEU A 135 13.42 20.15 9.40
N SER A 136 14.37 19.55 8.67
CA SER A 136 15.49 20.26 8.04
C SER A 136 15.19 20.75 6.62
N ILE A 137 14.05 20.34 6.04
CA ILE A 137 13.63 20.83 4.73
C ILE A 137 13.27 22.31 4.89
N GLU A 138 14.12 23.18 4.35
CA GLU A 138 13.85 24.62 4.33
C GLU A 138 12.58 24.90 3.50
N ARG A 139 11.85 25.97 3.85
CA ARG A 139 10.61 26.45 3.19
C ARG A 139 10.80 26.93 1.73
N GLY A 140 11.80 26.41 1.01
CA GLY A 140 12.09 26.68 -0.39
C GLY A 140 12.81 25.53 -1.11
N ASN A 141 12.97 24.34 -0.50
CA ASN A 141 13.55 23.19 -1.16
C ASN A 141 12.55 22.53 -2.12
N ASN A 142 13.06 21.97 -3.22
CA ASN A 142 12.27 21.26 -4.24
C ASN A 142 11.66 19.93 -3.75
N LEU A 143 11.78 19.61 -2.46
CA LEU A 143 11.11 18.45 -1.88
C LEU A 143 9.71 18.87 -1.42
N THR A 144 8.72 18.74 -2.30
CA THR A 144 7.33 18.90 -1.89
C THR A 144 6.80 17.54 -1.47
N VAL A 145 6.66 17.33 -0.16
CA VAL A 145 5.73 16.32 0.37
C VAL A 145 4.35 16.90 0.13
N HIS A 146 3.51 16.21 -0.63
CA HIS A 146 2.25 16.81 -1.05
C HIS A 146 1.26 16.91 0.10
N GLY A 147 0.60 18.06 0.14
CA GLY A 147 -0.12 18.56 1.30
C GLY A 147 0.70 19.61 2.03
N LEU A 148 0.25 20.87 1.94
CA LEU A 148 0.55 22.03 2.80
C LEU A 148 0.31 21.75 4.31
N GLY A 149 0.73 20.60 4.81
CA GLY A 149 0.21 20.01 6.02
C GLY A 149 1.15 19.12 6.78
N ILE A 150 2.01 18.30 6.15
CA ILE A 150 2.86 17.39 6.94
C ILE A 150 3.96 18.16 7.65
N ILE A 151 4.73 18.99 6.93
CA ILE A 151 5.80 19.78 7.55
C ILE A 151 5.20 20.76 8.56
N GLU A 152 4.11 21.44 8.20
CA GLU A 152 3.39 22.35 9.09
C GLU A 152 2.83 21.63 10.32
N ALA A 153 2.30 20.41 10.17
CA ALA A 153 1.84 19.59 11.28
C ALA A 153 2.98 19.17 12.20
N LEU A 154 4.13 18.79 11.64
CA LEU A 154 5.31 18.42 12.42
C LEU A 154 5.91 19.64 13.15
N GLU A 155 5.93 20.82 12.52
CA GLU A 155 6.35 22.05 13.17
C GLU A 155 5.39 22.42 14.32
N LEU A 156 4.07 22.33 14.09
CA LEU A 156 3.08 22.58 15.13
C LEU A 156 3.20 21.57 16.28
N ALA A 157 3.35 20.28 15.97
CA ALA A 157 3.55 19.23 16.96
C ALA A 157 4.81 19.48 17.79
N ARG A 158 5.88 19.98 17.18
CA ARG A 158 7.10 20.38 17.90
C ARG A 158 6.85 21.56 18.84
N LEU A 159 6.08 22.56 18.41
CA LEU A 159 5.77 23.74 19.23
C LEU A 159 4.81 23.44 20.38
N THR A 160 4.04 22.35 20.29
CA THR A 160 3.05 21.93 21.31
C THR A 160 3.49 20.71 22.12
N ASP A 161 4.76 20.31 22.02
CA ASP A 161 5.31 19.12 22.67
C ASP A 161 4.50 17.82 22.39
N ASN A 162 3.95 17.72 21.18
CA ASN A 162 3.11 16.61 20.72
C ASN A 162 3.73 15.84 19.53
N LEU A 163 5.06 15.84 19.41
CA LEU A 163 5.73 14.96 18.45
C LEU A 163 5.64 13.50 18.93
N PRO A 164 5.45 12.52 18.03
CA PRO A 164 5.58 11.11 18.38
C PRO A 164 7.03 10.80 18.78
N ALA A 165 7.23 9.74 19.55
CA ALA A 165 8.54 9.30 20.03
C ALA A 165 9.51 9.03 18.88
N GLU A 166 8.98 8.52 17.76
CA GLU A 166 9.72 8.33 16.53
C GLU A 166 8.81 8.53 15.31
N LEU A 167 9.31 9.20 14.27
CA LEU A 167 8.61 9.37 13.02
C LEU A 167 9.52 9.22 11.81
N VAL A 168 9.01 8.49 10.82
CA VAL A 168 9.64 8.29 9.52
C VAL A 168 8.59 8.48 8.42
N LEU A 169 8.96 9.17 7.35
CA LEU A 169 8.22 9.21 6.09
C LEU A 169 8.83 8.22 5.10
N ILE A 170 7.99 7.36 4.54
CA ILE A 170 8.25 6.57 3.34
C ILE A 170 7.59 7.31 2.19
N GLY A 171 8.36 8.14 1.51
CA GLY A 171 7.90 8.96 0.39
C GLY A 171 8.12 8.25 -0.95
N ILE A 172 7.11 8.28 -1.83
CA ILE A 172 7.19 7.71 -3.18
C ILE A 172 7.15 8.83 -4.23
N GLU A 173 8.16 8.88 -5.08
CA GLU A 173 8.26 9.88 -6.15
C GLU A 173 7.13 9.69 -7.17
N ILE A 174 6.35 10.74 -7.41
CA ILE A 174 5.23 10.72 -8.35
C ILE A 174 5.63 11.16 -9.76
N ALA A 175 4.96 10.62 -10.79
CA ALA A 175 5.12 11.11 -12.17
C ALA A 175 4.19 12.30 -12.44
N ASN A 176 2.96 12.23 -11.96
CA ASN A 176 1.92 13.22 -12.21
C ASN A 176 0.89 13.27 -11.07
N GLU A 177 0.11 14.33 -11.04
CA GLU A 177 -0.89 14.60 -10.01
C GLU A 177 -2.06 15.34 -10.67
N GLU A 178 -2.61 14.72 -11.71
CA GLU A 178 -3.67 15.35 -12.47
C GLU A 178 -4.97 15.31 -11.65
N PRO A 179 -5.60 16.46 -11.37
CA PRO A 179 -6.87 16.48 -10.65
C PRO A 179 -7.96 15.72 -11.42
N PHE A 180 -8.81 15.03 -10.67
CA PHE A 180 -9.89 14.19 -11.19
C PHE A 180 -9.44 12.99 -12.02
N GLN A 181 -8.15 12.63 -11.98
CA GLN A 181 -7.64 11.41 -12.57
C GLN A 181 -7.51 10.32 -11.50
N ILE A 182 -8.10 9.15 -11.77
CA ILE A 182 -8.02 7.98 -10.90
C ILE A 182 -6.99 7.01 -11.46
N GLY A 183 -6.19 6.41 -10.57
CA GLY A 183 -5.22 5.39 -10.90
C GLY A 183 -3.79 5.90 -10.87
N LEU A 184 -2.87 4.95 -10.72
CA LEU A 184 -1.43 5.22 -10.64
C LEU A 184 -0.80 5.06 -12.02
N SER A 185 0.26 5.82 -12.28
CA SER A 185 1.16 5.58 -13.39
C SER A 185 1.89 4.24 -13.19
N PRO A 186 2.27 3.55 -14.28
CA PRO A 186 2.91 2.23 -14.16
C PRO A 186 4.19 2.22 -13.32
N ALA A 187 4.95 3.32 -13.32
CA ALA A 187 6.16 3.44 -12.52
C ALA A 187 5.86 3.52 -11.02
N VAL A 188 4.83 4.28 -10.63
CA VAL A 188 4.43 4.46 -9.24
C VAL A 188 3.67 3.24 -8.71
N GLU A 189 2.85 2.60 -9.54
CA GLU A 189 2.17 1.34 -9.18
C GLU A 189 3.18 0.23 -8.82
N ARG A 190 4.27 0.11 -9.59
CA ARG A 190 5.36 -0.84 -9.28
C ARG A 190 6.07 -0.56 -7.95
N ALA A 191 5.90 0.63 -7.37
CA ALA A 191 6.49 0.99 -6.09
C ALA A 191 5.68 0.47 -4.88
N ILE A 192 4.43 0.02 -5.06
CA ILE A 192 3.55 -0.42 -3.96
C ILE A 192 4.22 -1.50 -3.11
N VAL A 193 4.66 -2.59 -3.74
CA VAL A 193 5.27 -3.74 -3.06
C VAL A 193 6.57 -3.34 -2.35
N PRO A 194 7.58 -2.74 -3.02
CA PRO A 194 8.82 -2.36 -2.33
C PRO A 194 8.61 -1.29 -1.25
N ALA A 195 7.63 -0.39 -1.38
CA ALA A 195 7.28 0.57 -0.33
C ALA A 195 6.70 -0.15 0.90
N ALA A 196 5.80 -1.12 0.69
CA ALA A 196 5.25 -1.94 1.76
C ALA A 196 6.34 -2.77 2.47
N GLU A 197 7.30 -3.33 1.73
CA GLU A 197 8.47 -4.00 2.32
C GLU A 197 9.34 -3.05 3.15
N MET A 198 9.51 -1.80 2.69
CA MET A 198 10.23 -0.77 3.45
C MET A 198 9.49 -0.39 4.74
N VAL A 199 8.16 -0.26 4.70
CA VAL A 199 7.34 -0.06 5.90
C VAL A 199 7.49 -1.22 6.86
N GLN A 200 7.47 -2.47 6.39
CA GLN A 200 7.67 -3.65 7.24
C GLN A 200 9.07 -3.66 7.89
N ALA A 201 10.10 -3.32 7.13
CA ALA A 201 11.46 -3.23 7.64
C ALA A 201 11.56 -2.15 8.73
N GLU A 202 10.88 -1.02 8.55
CA GLU A 202 10.86 0.06 9.53
C GLU A 202 10.08 -0.30 10.80
N LEU A 203 8.91 -0.93 10.66
CA LEU A 203 8.18 -1.49 11.80
C LEU A 203 9.04 -2.47 12.59
N SER A 204 9.82 -3.32 11.90
CA SER A 204 10.71 -4.27 12.58
C SER A 204 11.79 -3.55 13.41
N ARG A 205 12.30 -2.41 12.94
CA ARG A 205 13.24 -1.59 13.71
C ARG A 205 12.59 -1.01 14.96
N PHE A 206 11.39 -0.47 14.83
CA PHE A 206 10.64 0.12 15.94
C PHE A 206 10.38 -0.86 17.09
N TYR A 207 10.19 -2.15 16.78
CA TYR A 207 9.96 -3.19 17.79
C TYR A 207 11.22 -3.72 18.47
N LEU A 208 12.41 -3.52 17.87
CA LEU A 208 13.68 -4.06 18.38
C LEU A 208 14.46 -3.07 19.26
N SER A 209 14.10 -1.78 19.21
CA SER A 209 14.68 -0.70 20.01
C SER A 209 13.84 -0.38 21.25
#